data_AF-A0A955EA21-F1
#
_entry.id   AF-A0A955EA21-F1
#
_cell.length_a   1.000
_cell.length_b   1.000
_cell.length_c   1.000
_cell.angle_alpha   90.00
_cell.angle_beta   90.00
_cell.angle_gamma   90.00
#
_symmetry.space_group_name_H-M   'P 1'
#
loop_
_entity.id
_entity.type
_entity.pdbx_description
1 polymer ?
#
loop_
_entity_poly.entity_id
_entity_poly.type
_entity_poly.pdbx_seq_one_letter_code
_entity_poly.pdbx_strand_id
1 'polypeptide(L)' 'MDALALVLISGVILLTAYFTFGRWLSRRVFQLDDANPTPAVTEEDGVDFVPTRKSVIFGHHFTS' A
#
# COMPACT_ATOMS: atom_id res chain seq x y z
N MET A 1 -1.94 6.55 34.66
CA MET A 1 -1.90 7.16 33.31
C MET A 1 -3.32 7.24 32.81
N ASP A 2 -3.75 8.41 32.34
CA ASP A 2 -5.09 8.61 31.81
C ASP A 2 -5.26 7.87 30.46
N ALA A 3 -6.44 7.31 30.19
CA ALA A 3 -6.70 6.52 28.98
C ALA A 3 -6.53 7.35 27.72
N LEU A 4 -6.94 8.63 27.76
CA LEU A 4 -6.73 9.57 26.66
C LEU A 4 -5.23 9.77 26.36
N ALA A 5 -4.41 9.92 27.40
CA ALA A 5 -2.97 10.09 27.24
C ALA A 5 -2.33 8.84 26.61
N LEU A 6 -2.77 7.64 27.00
CA LEU A 6 -2.29 6.39 26.41
C LEU A 6 -2.61 6.32 24.91
N VAL A 7 -3.87 6.59 24.52
CA VAL A 7 -4.29 6.59 23.12
C VAL A 7 -3.49 7.58 22.28
N LEU A 8 -3.28 8.80 22.79
CA LEU A 8 -2.52 9.82 22.07
C LEU A 8 -1.06 9.40 21.88
N ILE A 9 -0.40 8.89 22.92
CA ILE A 9 0.99 8.43 22.83
C ILE A 9 1.10 7.26 21.85
N SER A 10 0.22 6.26 21.95
CA SER A 10 0.19 5.14 21.01
C SER A 10 -0.04 5.60 19.58
N GLY A 11 -0.95 6.55 19.35
CA GLY A 11 -1.20 7.13 18.03
C GLY A 11 0.04 7.79 17.45
N VAL A 12 0.77 8.60 18.24
CA VAL A 12 2.02 9.23 17.81
C VAL A 12 3.08 8.18 17.45
N ILE A 13 3.22 7.13 18.25
CA ILE A 13 4.18 6.04 17.98
C ILE A 13 3.82 5.33 16.67
N LEU A 14 2.56 4.95 16.49
CA LEU A 14 2.10 4.24 15.29
C LEU A 14 2.25 5.09 14.03
N LEU A 15 1.91 6.38 14.09
CA LEU A 15 2.11 7.31 12.97
C LEU A 15 3.59 7.47 12.65
N THR A 16 4.43 7.63 13.66
CA THR A 16 5.89 7.74 13.47
C THR A 16 6.45 6.49 12.82
N ALA A 17 6.06 5.31 13.31
CA ALA A 17 6.46 4.03 12.72
C ALA A 17 5.99 3.89 11.28
N TYR A 18 4.73 4.23 10.98
CA TYR A 18 4.17 4.19 9.63
C TYR A 18 4.98 5.06 8.64
N PHE A 19 5.28 6.31 8.99
CA PHE A 19 5.99 7.22 8.09
C PHE A 19 7.50 6.93 7.98
N THR A 20 8.14 6.43 9.05
CA THR A 20 9.58 6.14 9.04
C THR A 20 9.87 4.77 8.45
N PHE A 21 9.33 3.72 9.07
CA PHE A 21 9.56 2.34 8.64
C PHE A 21 8.87 2.05 7.31
N GLY A 22 7.63 2.53 7.11
CA GLY A 22 6.93 2.37 5.83
C GLY A 22 7.68 3.01 4.67
N ARG A 23 8.31 4.18 4.88
CA ARG A 23 9.14 4.85 3.87
C ARG A 23 10.48 4.14 3.64
N TRP A 24 11.09 3.59 4.67
CA TRP A 24 12.28 2.76 4.50
C TRP A 24 11.96 1.49 3.71
N LEU A 25 10.86 0.82 4.05
CA LEU A 25 10.42 -0.41 3.43
C LEU A 25 10.06 -0.20 1.95
N SER A 26 9.28 0.85 1.64
CA SER A 26 8.89 1.16 0.26
C SER A 26 10.08 1.48 -0.65
N ARG A 27 11.12 2.13 -0.11
CA ARG A 27 12.28 2.56 -0.90
C ARG A 27 13.39 1.52 -0.97
N ARG A 28 13.66 0.82 0.13
CA ARG A 28 14.84 -0.05 0.24
C ARG A 28 14.54 -1.50 -0.07
N VAL A 29 13.37 -1.99 0.33
CA VAL A 29 12.98 -3.39 0.15
C VAL A 29 12.16 -3.54 -1.13
N PHE A 30 11.02 -2.85 -1.21
CA PHE A 30 10.11 -2.99 -2.35
C PHE A 30 10.48 -2.15 -3.56
N GLN A 31 11.29 -1.09 -3.36
CA GLN A 31 11.73 -0.19 -4.42
C GLN A 31 10.56 0.28 -5.31
N LEU A 32 9.47 0.73 -4.67
CA LEU A 32 8.26 1.15 -5.36
C LEU A 32 8.58 2.30 -6.32
N ASP A 33 8.23 2.13 -7.58
CA ASP A 33 8.42 3.09 -8.65
C ASP A 33 7.14 3.21 -9.48
N ASP A 34 6.52 4.39 -9.44
CA ASP A 34 5.31 4.69 -10.20
C ASP A 34 5.56 4.78 -11.72
N ALA A 35 6.82 4.93 -12.14
CA ALA A 35 7.21 4.90 -13.54
C ALA A 35 7.32 3.47 -14.09
N ASN A 36 7.28 2.44 -13.23
CA ASN A 36 7.34 1.04 -13.64
C ASN A 36 5.92 0.51 -13.93
N PRO A 37 5.52 0.32 -15.21
CA PRO A 37 4.20 -0.20 -15.54
C PRO A 37 4.02 -1.64 -15.02
N THR A 38 2.80 -1.98 -14.62
CA THR A 38 2.49 -3.34 -14.17
C THR A 38 2.46 -4.32 -15.35
N PRO A 39 2.66 -5.64 -15.12
CA PRO A 39 2.51 -6.66 -16.16
C PRO A 39 1.15 -6.64 -16.86
N ALA A 40 0.10 -6.22 -16.15
CA ALA A 40 -1.23 -6.04 -16.75
C ALA A 40 -1.22 -5.07 -17.95
N VAL A 41 -0.25 -4.16 -18.03
CA VAL A 41 -0.10 -3.19 -19.13
C VAL A 41 1.00 -3.61 -20.11
N THR A 42 2.12 -4.17 -19.65
CA THR A 42 3.24 -4.53 -20.54
C THR A 42 3.05 -5.86 -21.25
N GLU A 43 2.38 -6.81 -20.60
CA GLU A 43 2.14 -8.18 -21.10
C GLU A 43 0.64 -8.40 -21.41
N GLU A 44 -0.10 -7.34 -21.76
CA GLU A 44 -1.55 -7.41 -22.00
C GLU A 44 -1.90 -8.47 -23.06
N ASP A 45 -2.72 -9.45 -22.66
CA ASP A 45 -3.13 -10.58 -23.51
C ASP A 45 -4.67 -10.74 -23.60
N GLY A 46 -5.43 -9.97 -22.82
CA GLY A 46 -6.88 -10.04 -22.77
C GLY A 46 -7.44 -11.23 -21.98
N VAL A 47 -6.60 -12.05 -21.35
CA VAL A 47 -6.98 -13.24 -20.58
C VAL A 47 -6.37 -13.19 -19.17
N ASP A 48 -5.04 -13.31 -19.05
CA ASP A 48 -4.33 -13.34 -17.77
C ASP A 48 -3.85 -11.94 -17.34
N PHE A 49 -3.55 -11.06 -18.30
CA PHE A 49 -3.06 -9.70 -18.10
C PHE A 49 -4.02 -8.69 -18.75
N VAL A 50 -4.85 -8.05 -17.93
CA VAL A 50 -5.85 -7.07 -18.40
C VAL A 50 -5.73 -5.76 -17.61
N PRO A 51 -5.42 -4.62 -18.26
CA PRO A 51 -5.39 -3.32 -17.59
C PRO A 51 -6.75 -3.00 -16.96
N THR A 52 -6.78 -2.94 -15.64
CA THR A 52 -8.02 -2.72 -14.89
C THR A 52 -7.90 -1.50 -14.00
N ARG A 53 -9.00 -0.75 -13.83
CA ARG A 53 -9.04 0.42 -12.95
C ARG A 53 -8.74 0.01 -11.52
N LYS A 54 -7.86 0.76 -10.84
CA LYS A 54 -7.45 0.51 -9.43
C LYS A 54 -8.65 0.35 -8.48
N SER A 55 -9.74 1.09 -8.70
CA SER A 55 -10.96 1.01 -7.88
C SER A 55 -11.67 -0.33 -7.96
N VAL A 56 -11.64 -0.99 -9.13
CA VAL A 56 -12.27 -2.31 -9.32
C VAL A 56 -11.44 -3.37 -8.59
N ILE A 57 -10.12 -3.36 -8.80
CA ILE A 57 -9.20 -4.28 -8.10
C ILE A 57 -9.26 -4.07 -6.58
N PHE A 58 -9.35 -2.83 -6.12
CA PHE A 58 -9.49 -2.53 -4.70
C PHE A 58 -10.73 -3.21 -4.08
N GLY A 59 -11.89 -3.15 -4.76
CA GLY A 59 -13.08 -3.88 -4.32
C GLY A 59 -12.86 -5.39 -4.28
N HIS A 60 -12.13 -5.93 -5.25
CA HIS A 60 -11.83 -7.37 -5.29
C HIS A 60 -10.95 -7.87 -4.15
N HIS A 61 -10.08 -7.03 -3.56
CA HIS A 61 -9.29 -7.43 -2.40
C HIS A 61 -10.12 -7.70 -1.13
N PHE A 62 -11.35 -7.17 -1.06
CA PHE A 62 -12.23 -7.30 0.10
C PHE A 62 -13.50 -8.11 -0.19
N THR A 63 -13.67 -8.58 -1.43
CA THR A 63 -14.74 -9.52 -1.80
C THR A 63 -14.12 -10.90 -1.98
N SER A 64 -14.53 -11.85 -1.13
CA SER A 64 -14.16 -13.26 -1.26
C SER A 64 -15.17 -14.00 -2.12
#